data_AF-A0A3D2WUK7-F1
#
_entry.id   AF-A0A3D2WUK7-F1
#
_cell.length_a   1.000
_cell.length_b   1.000
_cell.length_c   1.000
_cell.angle_alpha   90.00
_cell.angle_beta   90.00
_cell.angle_gamma   90.00
#
_symmetry.space_group_name_H-M   'P 1'
#
loop_
_entity.id
_entity.type
_entity.pdbx_description
1 polymer ?
#
loop_
_entity_poly.entity_id
_entity_poly.type
_entity_poly.pdbx_seq_one_letter_code
_entity_poly.pdbx_strand_id
1 'polypeptide(L)'
;FQGNRPTNSIMYKKLTPRILGSLIAVYEHKIFVQGAIWNIFSFDQWGVELGKQLAQKILPELDDETPVSAHDSSTNGLINMYKALRKK
;
A
#
# COMPACT_ATOMS: atom_id res chain seq x y z
N PHE A 1 -0.31 37.33 -1.52
CA PHE A 1 -0.70 35.92 -1.22
C PHE A 1 -2.11 35.90 -0.65
N GLN A 2 -2.97 34.95 -1.05
CA GLN A 2 -4.40 34.92 -0.68
C GLN A 2 -4.72 34.31 0.71
N GLY A 3 -3.77 33.68 1.40
CA GLY A 3 -4.01 33.11 2.74
C GLY A 3 -4.93 31.87 2.75
N ASN A 4 -5.73 31.70 3.81
CA ASN A 4 -6.73 30.63 4.01
C ASN A 4 -6.21 29.20 3.89
N ARG A 5 -5.04 28.93 4.48
CA ARG A 5 -4.46 27.58 4.57
C ARG A 5 -4.44 27.16 6.04
N PRO A 6 -5.41 26.36 6.51
CA PRO A 6 -5.43 25.94 7.90
C PRO A 6 -4.24 25.02 8.19
N THR A 7 -3.62 25.22 9.35
CA THR A 7 -2.49 24.42 9.83
C THR A 7 -2.66 24.07 11.30
N ASN A 8 -2.04 22.97 11.71
CA ASN A 8 -1.89 22.59 13.11
C ASN A 8 -0.40 22.59 13.45
N SER A 9 -0.04 23.19 14.58
CA SER A 9 1.33 23.17 15.10
C SER A 9 1.34 22.46 16.45
N ILE A 10 2.05 21.33 16.53
CA ILE A 10 2.24 20.57 17.77
C ILE A 10 3.66 20.81 18.25
N MET A 11 3.81 21.48 19.40
CA MET A 11 5.11 21.87 19.95
C MET A 11 5.46 21.01 21.16
N TYR A 12 6.73 20.58 21.24
CA TYR A 12 7.29 19.84 22.37
C TYR A 12 8.75 20.25 22.58
N LYS A 13 9.27 20.12 23.80
CA LYS A 13 10.60 20.63 24.16
C LYS A 13 11.77 19.86 23.53
N LYS A 14 11.68 18.53 23.50
CA LYS A 14 12.66 17.62 22.90
C LYS A 14 11.96 16.33 22.53
N LEU A 15 12.36 15.73 21.40
CA LEU A 15 11.92 14.40 21.03
C LEU A 15 12.61 13.37 21.94
N THR A 16 11.97 13.04 23.05
CA THR A 16 12.38 11.95 23.94
C THR A 16 11.58 10.68 23.59
N PRO A 17 12.00 9.48 24.02
CA PRO A 17 11.23 8.26 23.78
C PRO A 17 9.78 8.35 24.25
N ARG A 18 9.54 9.01 25.40
CA ARG A 18 8.19 9.29 25.92
C ARG A 18 7.39 10.16 24.96
N ILE A 19 7.95 11.28 24.50
CA ILE A 19 7.26 12.20 23.59
C ILE A 19 6.99 11.54 22.24
N LEU A 20 7.95 10.77 21.71
CA LEU A 20 7.75 10.03 20.47
C LEU A 20 6.59 9.03 20.60
N GLY A 21 6.57 8.23 21.67
CA GLY A 21 5.47 7.31 21.94
C GLY A 21 4.12 8.02 22.07
N SER A 22 4.08 9.16 22.78
CA SER A 22 2.86 9.97 22.86
C SER A 22 2.41 10.52 21.52
N LEU A 23 3.33 10.96 20.66
CA LEU A 23 2.99 11.44 19.31
C LEU A 23 2.41 10.32 18.45
N ILE A 24 3.01 9.13 18.47
CA ILE A 24 2.50 7.95 17.76
C ILE A 24 1.08 7.62 18.25
N ALA A 25 0.88 7.52 19.57
CA ALA A 25 -0.42 7.21 20.17
C ALA A 25 -1.50 8.24 19.82
N VAL A 26 -1.15 9.54 19.73
CA VAL A 26 -2.08 10.59 19.28
C VAL A 26 -2.53 10.33 17.84
N TYR A 27 -1.64 9.93 16.94
CA TYR A 27 -2.00 9.62 15.56
C TYR A 27 -2.78 8.29 15.44
N GLU A 28 -2.45 7.27 16.23
CA GLU A 28 -3.22 6.03 16.29
C GLU A 28 -4.67 6.29 16.72
N HIS A 29 -4.87 7.07 17.78
CA HIS A 29 -6.21 7.43 18.23
C HIS A 29 -6.94 8.37 17.27
N LYS A 30 -6.23 9.28 16.58
CA LYS A 30 -6.82 10.09 15.51
C LYS A 30 -7.38 9.19 14.40
N ILE A 31 -6.60 8.22 13.92
CA ILE A 31 -7.01 7.28 12.87
C ILE A 31 -8.20 6.45 13.35
N PHE A 32 -8.15 5.93 14.59
CA PHE A 32 -9.25 5.18 15.19
C PHE A 32 -10.55 5.98 15.26
N VAL A 33 -10.51 7.22 15.76
CA VAL A 33 -11.70 8.09 15.86
C VAL A 33 -12.27 8.38 14.48
N GLN A 34 -11.43 8.62 13.47
CA GLN A 34 -11.88 8.80 12.09
C GLN A 34 -12.59 7.55 11.55
N GLY A 35 -12.04 6.36 11.78
CA GLY A 35 -12.68 5.10 11.38
C GLY A 35 -14.03 4.86 12.07
N ALA A 36 -14.13 5.18 13.36
CA ALA A 36 -15.38 5.10 14.10
C ALA A 36 -16.45 6.06 13.55
N ILE A 37 -16.08 7.29 13.19
CA ILE A 37 -16.99 8.26 12.56
C ILE A 37 -17.46 7.77 11.20
N TRP A 38 -16.56 7.20 10.39
CA TRP A 38 -16.89 6.67 9.07
C TRP A 38 -17.59 5.31 9.10
N ASN A 39 -17.77 4.70 10.28
CA ASN A 39 -18.34 3.37 10.45
C ASN A 39 -17.64 2.30 9.58
N ILE A 40 -16.29 2.32 9.60
CA ILE A 40 -15.44 1.34 8.93
C ILE A 40 -14.51 0.63 9.93
N PHE A 41 -14.02 -0.55 9.58
CA PHE A 41 -13.06 -1.28 10.40
C PHE A 41 -11.64 -0.75 10.20
N SER A 42 -11.08 -0.04 11.20
CA SER A 42 -9.71 0.49 11.15
C SER A 42 -8.60 -0.56 11.31
N PHE A 43 -8.97 -1.80 11.60
CA PHE A 43 -8.04 -2.87 12.00
C PHE A 43 -8.03 -4.04 11.03
N ASP A 44 -8.71 -3.93 9.88
CA ASP A 44 -8.65 -4.93 8.81
C ASP A 44 -7.84 -4.43 7.61
N GLN A 45 -7.48 -5.37 6.72
CA GLN A 45 -6.68 -5.08 5.53
C GLN A 45 -6.99 -6.01 4.36
N TRP A 46 -8.26 -6.37 4.15
CA TRP A 46 -8.69 -7.31 3.10
C TRP A 46 -8.20 -6.94 1.69
N GLY A 47 -8.06 -5.62 1.42
CA GLY A 47 -7.61 -5.11 0.12
C GLY A 47 -6.22 -5.58 -0.33
N VAL A 48 -5.41 -6.20 0.55
CA VAL A 48 -4.07 -6.71 0.19
C VAL A 48 -4.10 -8.13 -0.38
N GLU A 49 -5.21 -8.86 -0.24
CA GLU A 49 -5.23 -10.30 -0.48
C GLU A 49 -5.21 -10.67 -1.96
N LEU A 50 -6.01 -9.98 -2.79
CA LEU A 50 -6.10 -10.29 -4.21
C LEU A 50 -4.74 -10.12 -4.90
N GLY A 51 -4.01 -9.04 -4.59
CA GLY A 51 -2.68 -8.81 -5.13
C GLY A 51 -1.68 -9.92 -4.75
N LYS A 52 -1.72 -10.39 -3.49
CA LYS A 52 -0.90 -11.52 -3.04
C LYS A 52 -1.22 -12.81 -3.81
N GLN A 53 -2.51 -13.11 -4.00
CA GLN A 53 -2.96 -14.30 -4.73
C GLN A 53 -2.56 -14.25 -6.21
N LEU A 54 -2.72 -13.09 -6.86
CA LEU A 54 -2.33 -12.91 -8.26
C LEU A 54 -0.81 -13.02 -8.43
N ALA A 55 -0.03 -12.37 -7.55
CA ALA A 55 1.43 -12.44 -7.60
C ALA A 55 1.95 -13.87 -7.41
N GLN A 56 1.36 -14.66 -6.51
CA GLN A 56 1.73 -16.06 -6.30
C GLN A 56 1.49 -16.94 -7.53
N LYS A 57 0.44 -16.64 -8.32
CA LYS A 57 0.16 -17.35 -9.58
C LYS A 57 1.10 -16.92 -10.71
N ILE A 58 1.39 -15.63 -10.81
CA ILE A 58 2.23 -15.08 -11.88
C ILE A 58 3.71 -15.43 -11.67
N LEU A 59 4.20 -15.48 -10.42
CA LEU A 59 5.61 -15.75 -10.12
C LEU A 59 6.20 -16.96 -10.85
N PRO A 60 5.62 -18.19 -10.79
CA PRO A 60 6.16 -19.34 -11.53
C PRO A 60 6.07 -19.17 -13.06
N GLU A 61 5.08 -18.44 -13.55
CA GLU A 61 4.95 -18.16 -14.97
C GLU A 61 6.07 -17.24 -15.47
N LEU A 62 6.71 -16.45 -14.61
CA LEU A 62 7.86 -15.64 -15.01
C LEU A 62 9.14 -16.47 -15.20
N ASP A 63 9.29 -17.58 -14.49
CA ASP A 63 10.49 -18.43 -14.57
C ASP A 63 10.50 -19.29 -15.83
N ASP A 64 9.33 -19.82 -16.22
CA ASP A 64 9.19 -20.63 -17.43
C ASP A 64 9.43 -19.80 -18.72
N GLU A 65 9.96 -20.42 -19.76
CA GLU A 65 10.24 -19.80 -21.05
C GLU A 65 9.08 -19.87 -22.05
N THR A 66 7.99 -20.56 -21.68
CA THR A 66 6.79 -20.71 -22.52
C THR A 66 5.95 -19.43 -22.58
N PRO A 67 5.29 -19.11 -23.71
CA PRO A 67 4.35 -18.00 -23.78
C PRO A 67 3.12 -18.23 -22.89
N VAL A 68 2.70 -17.21 -22.14
CA VAL A 68 1.56 -17.25 -21.23
C VAL A 68 0.28 -16.78 -21.93
N SER A 69 -0.83 -17.48 -21.70
CA SER A 69 -2.17 -17.18 -22.24
C SER A 69 -3.31 -17.31 -21.21
N ALA A 70 -2.97 -17.52 -19.93
CA ALA A 70 -3.94 -17.87 -18.89
C ALA A 70 -4.68 -16.67 -18.26
N HIS A 71 -4.22 -15.43 -18.51
CA HIS A 71 -4.78 -14.20 -17.92
C HIS A 71 -5.51 -13.35 -18.96
N ASP A 72 -5.92 -12.15 -18.59
CA ASP A 72 -6.39 -11.15 -19.55
C ASP A 72 -5.28 -10.76 -20.55
N SER A 73 -5.69 -10.16 -21.67
CA SER A 73 -4.78 -9.86 -22.79
C SER A 73 -3.66 -8.87 -22.41
N SER A 74 -3.90 -7.96 -21.46
CA SER A 74 -2.89 -7.01 -20.98
C SER A 74 -1.83 -7.75 -20.18
N THR A 75 -2.25 -8.54 -19.18
CA THR A 75 -1.35 -9.33 -18.32
C THR A 75 -0.51 -10.31 -19.12
N ASN A 76 -1.12 -11.08 -20.04
CA ASN A 76 -0.40 -12.00 -20.92
C ASN A 76 0.61 -11.26 -21.81
N GLY A 77 0.20 -10.13 -22.40
CA GLY A 77 1.06 -9.32 -23.26
C GLY A 77 2.31 -8.80 -22.53
N LEU A 78 2.13 -8.31 -21.30
CA LEU A 78 3.22 -7.81 -20.47
C LEU A 78 4.18 -8.92 -20.02
N ILE A 79 3.65 -10.08 -19.61
CA ILE A 79 4.50 -11.23 -19.22
C ILE A 79 5.34 -11.71 -20.40
N ASN A 80 4.73 -11.88 -21.57
CA ASN A 80 5.43 -12.35 -22.76
C ASN A 80 6.46 -11.32 -23.27
N MET A 81 6.16 -10.03 -23.20
CA MET A 81 7.12 -8.97 -23.50
C MET A 81 8.30 -9.01 -22.53
N TYR A 82 8.05 -9.15 -21.22
CA TYR A 82 9.10 -9.30 -20.21
C TYR A 82 10.02 -10.49 -20.51
N LYS A 83 9.47 -11.67 -20.82
CA LYS A 83 10.26 -12.86 -21.20
C LYS A 83 11.11 -12.63 -22.44
N ALA A 84 10.57 -11.97 -23.46
CA ALA A 84 11.31 -11.65 -24.68
C ALA A 84 12.48 -10.69 -24.43
N LEU A 85 12.33 -9.73 -23.50
CA LEU A 85 13.39 -8.81 -23.09
C LEU A 85 14.46 -9.48 -22.23
N ARG A 86 14.09 -10.43 -21.35
CA ARG A 86 15.03 -11.18 -20.50
C ARG A 86 15.99 -12.07 -21.29
N LYS A 87 15.55 -12.61 -22.43
CA LYS A 87 16.37 -13.50 -23.29
C LYS A 87 17.47 -12.77 -24.06
N LYS A 88 17.45 -11.44 -24.12
CA LYS A 88 18.49 -10.62 -24.75
C LYS A 88 19.56 -10.25 -23.73
#